data_AF-A0A9E3EAT1-F1
#
_entry.id   AF-A0A9E3EAT1-F1
#
_cell.length_a   1.000
_cell.length_b   1.000
_cell.length_c   1.000
_cell.angle_alpha   90.00
_cell.angle_beta   90.00
_cell.angle_gamma   90.00
#
_symmetry.space_group_name_H-M   'P 1'
#
loop_
_entity.id
_entity.type
_entity.pdbx_description
1 polymer ?
#
loop_
_entity_poly.entity_id
_entity_poly.type
_entity_poly.pdbx_seq_one_letter_code
_entity_poly.pdbx_strand_id
1 'polypeptide(L)' 'MNPQLGNLSEFWDDAIVPTLVEYIRIPAKSPHFDRDWRSHGYIDDAAKLAANWCERNAVPGMKLEIVRLGERTPCLFIDV' A
#
# COMPACT_ATOMS: atom_id res chain seq x y z
N MET A 1 23.69 -8.27 -22.26
CA MET A 1 23.02 -7.30 -21.37
C MET A 1 21.52 -7.56 -21.46
N ASN A 2 20.88 -7.89 -20.34
CA ASN A 2 19.47 -8.26 -20.31
C ASN A 2 18.60 -6.99 -20.46
N PRO A 3 17.83 -6.81 -21.56
CA PRO A 3 17.14 -5.55 -21.85
C PRO A 3 16.03 -5.17 -20.84
N GLN A 4 15.67 -6.09 -19.94
CA GLN A 4 14.56 -5.93 -18.99
C GLN A 4 14.95 -5.23 -17.68
N LEU A 5 16.25 -5.10 -17.36
CA LEU A 5 16.69 -4.51 -16.09
C LEU A 5 16.77 -2.96 -16.12
N GLY A 6 16.92 -2.36 -17.30
CA GLY A 6 16.95 -0.90 -17.43
C GLY A 6 15.63 -0.24 -17.01
N ASN A 7 14.50 -0.89 -17.29
CA ASN A 7 13.18 -0.39 -16.94
C ASN A 7 12.85 -0.59 -15.45
N LEU A 8 13.26 -1.72 -14.85
CA LEU A 8 12.92 -2.01 -13.45
C LEU A 8 13.68 -1.10 -12.47
N SER A 9 14.96 -0.84 -12.71
CA SER A 9 15.75 0.02 -11.81
C SER A 9 15.22 1.45 -11.81
N GLU A 10 14.95 2.02 -12.99
CA GLU A 10 14.37 3.36 -13.12
C GLU A 10 12.97 3.42 -12.49
N PHE A 11 12.10 2.45 -12.78
CA PHE A 11 10.78 2.39 -12.16
C PHE A 11 10.84 2.24 -10.63
N TRP A 12 11.82 1.49 -10.12
CA TRP A 12 12.03 1.35 -8.69
C TRP A 12 12.36 2.71 -8.04
N ASP A 13 13.33 3.42 -8.61
CA ASP A 13 13.80 4.70 -8.09
C ASP A 13 12.77 5.83 -8.27
N ASP A 14 12.04 5.84 -9.39
CA ASP A 14 11.12 6.93 -9.74
C ASP A 14 9.70 6.73 -9.21
N ALA A 15 9.24 5.50 -9.00
CA ALA A 15 7.85 5.20 -8.63
C ALA A 15 7.69 4.45 -7.30
N ILE A 16 8.50 3.43 -7.03
CA ILE A 16 8.35 2.59 -5.83
C ILE A 16 8.94 3.29 -4.61
N VAL A 17 10.22 3.71 -4.67
CA VAL A 17 10.92 4.32 -3.54
C VAL A 17 10.20 5.58 -3.03
N PRO A 18 9.77 6.54 -3.87
CA PRO A 18 9.07 7.73 -3.38
C PRO A 18 7.75 7.39 -2.69
N THR A 19 7.01 6.41 -3.22
CA THR A 19 5.75 5.95 -2.60
C THR A 19 6.01 5.29 -1.25
N LEU A 20 7.06 4.46 -1.14
CA LEU A 20 7.45 3.83 0.13
C LEU A 20 7.89 4.87 1.17
N VAL A 21 8.58 5.93 0.76
CA VAL A 21 8.93 7.05 1.65
C VAL A 21 7.66 7.68 2.23
N GLU A 22 6.66 7.97 1.39
CA GLU A 22 5.39 8.53 1.86
C GLU A 22 4.61 7.53 2.74
N TYR A 23 4.63 6.24 2.41
CA TYR A 23 4.05 5.20 3.25
C TYR A 23 4.69 5.15 4.65
N ILE A 24 6.02 5.21 4.73
CA ILE A 24 6.77 5.16 6.01
C ILE A 24 6.50 6.40 6.89
N ARG A 25 6.16 7.55 6.29
CA ARG A 25 5.80 8.77 7.04
C ARG A 25 4.50 8.61 7.82
N ILE A 26 3.62 7.69 7.41
CA ILE A 26 2.35 7.46 8.08
C ILE A 26 2.62 6.75 9.42
N PRO A 27 2.23 7.32 10.57
CA PRO A 27 2.52 6.75 11.89
C PRO A 27 1.55 5.59 12.24
N ALA A 28 1.38 4.65 11.32
CA ALA A 28 0.47 3.51 11.39
C ALA A 28 0.98 2.44 12.37
N LYS A 29 0.88 2.72 13.68
CA LYS A 29 1.22 1.77 14.74
C LYS A 29 0.22 0.62 14.75
N SER A 30 0.70 -0.61 14.95
CA SER A 30 -0.16 -1.78 15.15
C SER A 30 -1.07 -1.59 16.38
N PRO A 31 -2.31 -2.14 16.40
CA PRO A 31 -3.25 -1.98 17.51
C PRO A 31 -2.70 -2.31 18.91
N HIS A 32 -1.67 -3.15 18.98
CA HIS A 32 -0.99 -3.45 20.25
C HIS A 32 -0.24 -2.24 20.84
N PHE A 33 0.24 -1.31 20.00
CA PHE A 33 1.03 -0.14 20.39
C PHE A 33 0.22 1.17 20.36
N ASP A 34 -1.00 1.13 19.84
CA ASP A 34 -1.93 2.25 19.78
C ASP A 34 -3.36 1.73 19.94
N ARG A 35 -3.95 1.92 21.13
CA ARG A 35 -5.30 1.46 21.43
C ARG A 35 -6.36 2.26 20.68
N ASP A 36 -6.06 3.50 20.32
CA ASP A 36 -6.95 4.43 19.63
C ASP A 36 -6.66 4.48 18.12
N TRP A 37 -5.92 3.49 17.58
CA TRP A 37 -5.49 3.40 16.18
C TRP A 37 -6.61 3.68 15.17
N ARG A 38 -7.83 3.23 15.48
CA ARG A 38 -9.01 3.38 14.63
C ARG A 38 -9.48 4.82 14.57
N SER A 39 -9.45 5.52 15.71
CA SER A 39 -9.79 6.94 15.79
C SER A 39 -8.69 7.79 15.14
N HIS A 40 -7.43 7.38 15.28
CA HIS A 40 -6.30 8.05 14.63
C HIS A 40 -6.29 7.88 13.10
N GLY A 41 -6.81 6.76 12.58
CA GLY A 41 -6.98 6.54 11.14
C GLY A 41 -5.70 6.24 10.35
N TYR A 42 -4.53 6.19 10.99
CA TYR A 42 -3.25 6.02 10.29
C TYR A 42 -3.12 4.68 9.54
N ILE A 43 -3.67 3.59 10.09
CA ILE A 43 -3.70 2.30 9.38
C ILE A 43 -4.59 2.39 8.13
N ASP A 44 -5.68 3.14 8.20
CA ASP A 44 -6.57 3.38 7.06
C ASP A 44 -5.90 4.22 5.98
N ASP A 45 -5.15 5.25 6.36
CA ASP A 45 -4.40 6.08 5.43
C ASP A 45 -3.28 5.28 4.73
N ALA A 46 -2.57 4.43 5.48
CA ALA A 46 -1.57 3.52 4.93
C ALA A 46 -2.18 2.53 3.92
N ALA A 47 -3.32 1.92 4.27
CA ALA A 47 -4.02 0.99 3.38
C ALA A 47 -4.53 1.67 2.10
N LYS A 48 -5.08 2.89 2.20
CA LYS A 48 -5.53 3.68 1.05
C LYS A 48 -4.36 4.08 0.15
N LEU A 49 -3.23 4.51 0.72
CA LEU A 49 -2.04 4.85 -0.05
C LEU A 49 -1.55 3.64 -0.87
N ALA A 50 -1.44 2.48 -0.23
CA ALA A 50 -1.06 1.24 -0.88
C ALA A 50 -2.06 0.83 -1.97
N ALA A 51 -3.37 0.85 -1.67
CA ALA A 51 -4.42 0.55 -2.64
C ALA A 51 -4.34 1.44 -3.89
N ASN A 52 -4.24 2.76 -3.69
CA ASN A 52 -4.13 3.72 -4.79
C ASN A 52 -2.86 3.50 -5.63
N TRP A 53 -1.75 3.06 -5.02
CA TRP A 53 -0.54 2.71 -5.76
C TRP A 53 -0.74 1.45 -6.60
N CYS A 54 -1.35 0.41 -6.02
CA CYS A 54 -1.65 -0.83 -6.73
C CYS A 54 -2.63 -0.60 -7.89
N GLU A 55 -3.70 0.18 -7.71
CA GLU A 55 -4.66 0.51 -8.78
C GLU A 55 -3.99 1.21 -9.96
N ARG A 56 -3.10 2.17 -9.69
CA ARG A 56 -2.35 2.89 -10.73
C ARG A 56 -1.37 2.01 -11.50
N ASN A 57 -0.90 0.92 -10.89
CA ASN A 57 0.06 -0.02 -11.46
C ASN A 57 -0.58 -1.40 -11.70
N ALA A 58 -1.90 -1.44 -11.90
CA ALA A 58 -2.64 -2.67 -12.06
C ALA A 58 -2.24 -3.43 -13.33
N VAL A 59 -2.14 -4.75 -13.23
CA VAL A 59 -2.01 -5.64 -14.40
C VAL A 59 -3.40 -5.94 -14.99
N PRO A 60 -3.50 -6.29 -16.29
CA PRO A 60 -4.79 -6.60 -16.90
C PRO A 60 -5.53 -7.72 -16.15
N GLY A 61 -6.78 -7.47 -15.78
CA GLY A 61 -7.62 -8.44 -15.06
C GLY A 61 -7.51 -8.39 -13.53
N MET A 62 -6.56 -7.63 -12.98
CA MET A 62 -6.40 -7.49 -11.53
C MET A 62 -7.64 -6.87 -10.88
N LYS A 63 -8.10 -7.47 -9.78
CA LYS A 63 -9.12 -6.90 -8.88
C LYS A 63 -8.47 -6.50 -7.56
N LEU A 64 -8.94 -5.41 -7.00
CA LEU A 64 -8.44 -4.86 -5.74
C LEU A 64 -9.60 -4.49 -4.83
N GLU A 65 -9.48 -4.83 -3.55
CA GLU A 65 -10.44 -4.44 -2.52
C GLU A 65 -9.72 -4.17 -1.18
N ILE A 66 -10.12 -3.11 -0.48
CA ILE A 66 -9.79 -2.97 0.95
C ILE A 66 -10.92 -3.61 1.76
N VAL A 67 -10.74 -4.88 2.12
CA VAL A 67 -11.72 -5.66 2.88
C VAL A 67 -11.75 -5.19 4.34
N ARG A 68 -12.96 -5.03 4.89
CA ARG A 68 -13.19 -4.63 6.28
C ARG A 68 -14.09 -5.62 7.00
N LEU A 69 -13.67 -6.01 8.20
CA LEU A 69 -14.39 -6.98 9.03
C LEU A 69 -14.61 -6.42 10.44
N GLY A 70 -15.74 -5.74 10.64
CA GLY A 70 -16.15 -5.16 11.91
C GLY A 70 -15.05 -4.30 12.55
N GLU A 71 -14.66 -4.66 13.78
CA GLU A 71 -13.67 -3.90 14.55
C GLU A 71 -12.19 -4.22 14.22
N ARG A 72 -11.91 -4.99 13.15
CA ARG A 72 -10.55 -5.34 12.72
C ARG A 72 -9.86 -4.27 11.88
N THR A 73 -8.54 -4.37 11.73
CA THR A 73 -7.76 -3.56 10.78
C THR A 73 -8.17 -3.86 9.34
N PRO A 74 -8.05 -2.91 8.41
CA PRO A 74 -8.29 -3.16 6.99
C PRO A 74 -7.32 -4.22 6.43
N CYS A 75 -7.78 -4.97 5.43
CA CYS A 75 -6.96 -5.92 4.67
C CYS A 75 -7.00 -5.53 3.18
N LEU A 76 -5.83 -5.24 2.60
CA LEU A 76 -5.71 -5.05 1.16
C LEU A 76 -5.70 -6.41 0.48
N PHE A 77 -6.75 -6.71 -0.27
CA PHE A 77 -6.91 -7.95 -1.03
C PHE A 77 -6.74 -7.67 -2.52
N ILE A 78 -5.92 -8.49 -3.18
CA ILE A 78 -5.62 -8.39 -4.61
C ILE A 78 -5.79 -9.78 -5.21
N ASP A 79 -6.55 -9.86 -6.30
CA ASP A 79 -6.80 -11.07 -7.10
C ASP A 79 -6.27 -10.83 -8.52
N VAL A 80 -5.48 -11.76 -9.06
CA VAL A 80 -4.70 -11.62 -10.32
C VAL A 80 -4.91 -12.80 -11.26
#